data_AF-A0A5C6MUF3-F1
#
_entry.id   AF-A0A5C6MUF3-F1
#
_cell.length_a   1.000
_cell.length_b   1.000
_cell.length_c   1.000
_cell.angle_alpha   90.00
_cell.angle_beta   90.00
_cell.angle_gamma   90.00
#
_symmetry.space_group_name_H-M   'P 1'
#
loop_
_entity.id
_entity.type
_entity.pdbx_description
1 polymer ?
#
loop_
_entity_poly.entity_id
_entity_poly.type
_entity_poly.pdbx_seq_one_letter_code
_entity_poly.pdbx_strand_id
1 'polypeptide(L)'
;MWNGVVPDRCRQLYRKGEEWQCFFGHKLYATLTSPVFIVQWLFDEEQLKVENIYMGGQSLSEEQWQYIQNLGNEVKNSLRHITAAFAPSCLSHTVITKSNWLSFQVRGISLSRALYCWDRSLEATRNNRTPAKGCPFHLVDTCQWPQCNPTCPVLVDRSTQQELTLLQMLVAMGLDLQKVGLDPQADAHFLASIVSTGG
;
A
#
# COMPACT_ATOMS: atom_id res chain seq x y z
N MET A 1 28.17 -5.55 -10.92
CA MET A 1 28.38 -4.94 -9.58
C MET A 1 28.14 -5.91 -8.42
N TRP A 2 27.13 -6.80 -8.44
CA TRP A 2 26.90 -7.75 -7.32
C TRP A 2 26.98 -9.25 -7.65
N ASN A 3 27.12 -9.61 -8.93
CA ASN A 3 27.01 -11.00 -9.40
C ASN A 3 25.74 -11.70 -8.84
N GLY A 4 24.61 -11.02 -8.95
CA GLY A 4 23.35 -11.40 -8.30
C GLY A 4 22.80 -12.73 -8.82
N VAL A 5 22.25 -13.52 -7.90
CA VAL A 5 21.59 -14.79 -8.19
C VAL A 5 20.09 -14.63 -7.91
N VAL A 6 19.26 -15.17 -8.81
CA VAL A 6 17.80 -15.17 -8.67
C VAL A 6 17.27 -16.61 -8.65
N PRO A 7 16.05 -16.87 -8.14
CA PRO A 7 15.49 -18.22 -8.10
C PRO A 7 15.44 -18.89 -9.48
N ASP A 8 15.89 -20.15 -9.55
CA ASP A 8 16.08 -20.86 -10.82
C ASP A 8 14.82 -20.93 -11.68
N ARG A 9 13.66 -21.17 -11.05
CA ARG A 9 12.37 -21.25 -11.76
C ARG A 9 12.00 -19.92 -12.41
N CYS A 10 12.31 -18.80 -11.76
CA CYS A 10 12.10 -17.48 -12.35
C CYS A 10 13.11 -17.20 -13.45
N ARG A 11 14.39 -17.53 -13.24
CA ARG A 11 15.44 -17.37 -14.24
C ARG A 11 15.11 -18.05 -15.57
N GLN A 12 14.53 -19.25 -15.51
CA GLN A 12 14.18 -20.04 -16.70
C GLN A 12 13.09 -19.40 -17.57
N LEU A 13 12.33 -18.42 -17.06
CA LEU A 13 11.32 -17.69 -17.84
C LEU A 13 11.92 -16.59 -18.72
N TYR A 14 13.15 -16.15 -18.43
CA TYR A 14 13.76 -14.97 -19.04
C TYR A 14 15.06 -15.32 -19.77
N ARG A 15 15.43 -14.47 -20.73
CA ARG A 15 16.70 -14.64 -21.45
C ARG A 15 17.87 -14.28 -20.54
N LYS A 16 19.05 -14.77 -20.90
CA LYS A 16 20.29 -14.38 -20.21
C LYS A 16 20.49 -12.86 -20.32
N GLY A 17 20.66 -12.20 -19.18
CA GLY A 17 20.71 -10.73 -19.05
C GLY A 17 19.38 -10.09 -18.65
N GLU A 18 18.25 -10.81 -18.71
CA GLU A 18 16.92 -10.33 -18.31
C GLU A 18 16.50 -10.82 -16.91
N GLU A 19 17.42 -11.40 -16.14
CA GLU A 19 17.15 -11.95 -14.80
C GLU A 19 16.73 -10.87 -13.79
N TRP A 20 16.99 -9.59 -14.08
CA TRP A 20 16.52 -8.45 -13.30
C TRP A 20 14.99 -8.43 -13.15
N GLN A 21 14.25 -9.05 -14.07
CA GLN A 21 12.80 -9.18 -13.98
C GLN A 21 12.35 -9.97 -12.74
N CYS A 22 13.19 -10.87 -12.22
CA CYS A 22 12.91 -11.64 -11.01
C CYS A 22 13.00 -10.83 -9.71
N PHE A 23 13.45 -9.57 -9.76
CA PHE A 23 13.43 -8.66 -8.61
C PHE A 23 12.04 -8.02 -8.40
N PHE A 24 11.12 -8.16 -9.36
CA PHE A 24 9.76 -7.65 -9.24
C PHE A 24 8.84 -8.73 -8.67
N GLY A 25 8.23 -8.45 -7.52
CA GLY A 25 7.39 -9.40 -6.80
C GLY A 25 6.29 -10.02 -7.66
N HIS A 26 5.59 -9.23 -8.48
CA HIS A 26 4.51 -9.71 -9.35
C HIS A 26 4.98 -10.66 -10.46
N LYS A 27 6.25 -10.60 -10.88
CA LYS A 27 6.86 -11.54 -11.84
C LYS A 27 7.38 -12.79 -11.13
N LEU A 28 7.99 -12.60 -9.97
CA LEU A 28 8.57 -13.67 -9.18
C LEU A 28 7.52 -14.60 -8.57
N TYR A 29 6.41 -14.06 -8.06
CA TYR A 29 5.44 -14.75 -7.21
C TYR A 29 4.93 -16.07 -7.83
N ALA A 30 4.60 -16.05 -9.13
CA ALA A 30 4.08 -17.23 -9.84
C ALA A 30 5.06 -18.41 -9.89
N THR A 31 6.35 -18.18 -9.60
CA THR A 31 7.40 -19.21 -9.64
C THR A 31 7.75 -19.79 -8.28
N LEU A 32 7.23 -19.19 -7.21
CA LEU A 32 7.50 -19.59 -5.82
C LEU A 32 6.72 -20.85 -5.45
N THR A 33 7.36 -21.77 -4.73
CA THR A 33 6.72 -22.99 -4.19
C THR A 33 6.31 -22.86 -2.75
N SER A 34 7.07 -22.09 -1.97
CA SER A 34 6.75 -21.82 -0.57
C SER A 34 5.56 -20.88 -0.49
N PRO A 35 4.65 -21.08 0.48
CA PRO A 35 3.58 -20.13 0.72
C PRO A 35 4.19 -18.80 1.19
N VAL A 36 3.79 -17.70 0.55
CA VAL A 36 4.26 -16.35 0.86
C VAL A 36 3.06 -15.45 1.18
N PHE A 37 3.16 -14.72 2.28
CA PHE A 37 2.22 -13.67 2.65
C PHE A 37 2.82 -12.32 2.26
N ILE A 38 2.10 -11.54 1.45
CA ILE A 38 2.58 -10.23 0.98
C ILE A 38 1.99 -9.12 1.82
N VAL A 39 2.84 -8.25 2.37
CA VAL A 39 2.42 -7.01 3.02
C VAL A 39 2.94 -5.85 2.16
N GLN A 40 2.04 -5.00 1.68
CA GLN A 40 2.39 -3.95 0.73
C GLN A 40 1.52 -2.71 0.95
N TRP A 41 2.14 -1.55 1.17
CA TRP A 41 1.41 -0.28 1.08
C TRP A 41 1.01 -0.04 -0.38
N LEU A 42 -0.25 0.30 -0.65
CA LEU A 42 -0.67 0.60 -2.03
C LEU A 42 0.07 1.82 -2.60
N PHE A 43 0.52 2.73 -1.74
CA PHE A 43 1.32 3.90 -2.09
C PHE A 43 2.61 3.91 -1.26
N ASP A 44 3.54 3.01 -1.58
CA ASP A 44 4.82 2.94 -0.87
C ASP A 44 5.72 4.15 -1.18
N GLU A 45 6.33 4.76 -0.16
CA GLU A 45 7.16 5.96 -0.36
C GLU A 45 8.42 5.69 -1.20
N GLU A 46 9.03 4.52 -1.10
CA GLU A 46 10.23 4.22 -1.90
C GLU A 46 9.87 3.99 -3.36
N GLN A 47 8.68 3.42 -3.63
CA GLN A 47 8.17 3.31 -4.99
C GLN A 47 7.94 4.69 -5.62
N LEU A 48 7.44 5.66 -4.85
CA LEU A 48 7.24 7.04 -5.32
C LEU A 48 8.57 7.80 -5.50
N LYS A 49 9.57 7.56 -4.65
CA LYS A 49 10.89 8.19 -4.75
C LYS A 49 11.63 7.81 -6.03
N VAL A 50 11.48 6.57 -6.48
CA VAL A 50 12.05 6.11 -7.76
C VAL A 50 11.53 6.94 -8.94
N GLU A 51 10.34 7.53 -8.80
CA GLU A 51 9.68 8.38 -9.80
C GLU A 51 9.85 9.88 -9.50
N ASN A 52 10.77 10.23 -8.60
CA ASN A 52 11.03 11.60 -8.14
C ASN A 52 9.81 12.29 -7.51
N ILE A 53 8.89 11.53 -6.91
CA ILE A 53 7.75 12.07 -6.17
C ILE A 53 8.09 12.10 -4.68
N TYR A 54 8.08 13.29 -4.08
CA TYR A 54 8.40 13.52 -2.68
C TYR A 54 7.21 14.19 -1.97
N MET A 55 6.71 13.57 -0.90
CA MET A 55 5.63 14.12 -0.11
C MET A 55 6.15 15.14 0.91
N GLY A 56 5.39 16.21 1.14
CA GLY A 56 5.64 17.20 2.21
C GLY A 56 6.62 18.32 1.89
N GLY A 57 7.02 18.51 0.63
CA GLY A 57 7.92 19.62 0.24
C GLY A 57 7.26 20.67 -0.65
N GLN A 58 6.37 20.25 -1.56
CA GLN A 58 5.69 21.06 -2.56
C GLN A 58 4.34 20.42 -2.91
N SER A 59 3.41 21.19 -3.48
CA SER A 59 2.18 20.65 -4.06
C SER A 59 2.51 19.77 -5.26
N LEU A 60 1.87 18.61 -5.36
CA LEU A 60 2.03 17.72 -6.51
C LEU A 60 1.43 18.33 -7.77
N SER A 61 2.06 18.08 -8.92
CA SER A 61 1.45 18.37 -10.23
C SER A 61 0.29 17.41 -10.51
N GLU A 62 -0.60 17.79 -11.43
CA GLU A 62 -1.71 16.94 -11.85
C GLU A 62 -1.24 15.61 -12.46
N GLU A 63 -0.11 15.61 -13.18
CA GLU A 63 0.52 14.40 -13.72
C GLU A 63 1.04 13.48 -12.60
N GLN A 64 1.70 14.05 -11.58
CA GLN A 64 2.16 13.28 -10.42
C GLN A 64 0.98 12.69 -9.65
N TRP A 65 -0.11 13.43 -9.55
CA TRP A 65 -1.33 12.96 -8.90
C TRP A 65 -2.01 11.83 -9.67
N GLN A 66 -2.08 11.94 -11.00
CA GLN A 66 -2.59 10.88 -11.86
C GLN A 66 -1.70 9.62 -11.78
N TYR A 67 -0.37 9.80 -11.72
CA TYR A 67 0.57 8.70 -11.51
C TYR A 67 0.28 7.97 -10.20
N ILE A 68 0.11 8.69 -9.08
CA ILE A 68 -0.19 8.08 -7.77
C ILE A 68 -1.46 7.24 -7.83
N GLN A 69 -2.54 7.76 -8.42
CA GLN A 69 -3.79 7.01 -8.56
C GLN A 69 -3.60 5.74 -9.40
N ASN A 70 -2.87 5.84 -10.51
CA ASN A 70 -2.58 4.70 -11.38
C ASN A 70 -1.73 3.65 -10.65
N LEU A 71 -0.72 4.07 -9.90
CA LEU A 71 0.10 3.19 -9.07
C LEU A 71 -0.77 2.36 -8.11
N GLY A 72 -1.71 3.00 -7.41
CA GLY A 72 -2.63 2.30 -6.52
C GLY A 72 -3.45 1.22 -7.25
N ASN A 73 -3.89 1.48 -8.48
CA ASN A 73 -4.61 0.50 -9.30
C ASN A 73 -3.71 -0.63 -9.81
N GLU A 74 -2.49 -0.32 -10.23
CA GLU A 74 -1.51 -1.31 -10.70
C GLU A 74 -1.12 -2.27 -9.57
N VAL A 75 -0.83 -1.75 -8.37
CA VAL A 75 -0.52 -2.57 -7.21
C VAL A 75 -1.71 -3.48 -6.85
N LYS A 76 -2.94 -2.95 -6.77
CA LYS A 76 -4.14 -3.78 -6.54
C LYS A 76 -4.29 -4.90 -7.57
N ASN A 77 -4.10 -4.59 -8.84
CA ASN A 77 -4.19 -5.55 -9.93
C ASN A 77 -3.13 -6.66 -9.79
N SER A 78 -1.90 -6.29 -9.42
CA SER A 78 -0.82 -7.26 -9.17
C SER A 78 -1.13 -8.22 -8.02
N LEU A 79 -1.91 -7.77 -7.02
CA LEU A 79 -2.30 -8.55 -5.84
C LEU A 79 -3.57 -9.39 -6.06
N ARG A 80 -4.30 -9.21 -7.16
CA ARG A 80 -5.62 -9.82 -7.39
C ARG A 80 -5.62 -11.35 -7.33
N HIS A 81 -4.56 -11.97 -7.83
CA HIS A 81 -4.43 -13.44 -7.93
C HIS A 81 -3.48 -14.04 -6.89
N ILE A 82 -3.08 -13.23 -5.91
CA ILE A 82 -2.19 -13.66 -4.83
C ILE A 82 -3.05 -14.33 -3.74
N THR A 83 -2.51 -15.38 -3.11
CA THR A 83 -3.26 -16.19 -2.16
C THR A 83 -3.44 -15.48 -0.81
N ALA A 84 -2.38 -14.85 -0.31
CA ALA A 84 -2.38 -14.17 0.98
C ALA A 84 -1.70 -12.80 0.85
N ALA A 85 -2.44 -11.76 1.20
CA ALA A 85 -2.01 -10.38 1.05
C ALA A 85 -2.65 -9.47 2.10
N PHE A 86 -1.91 -8.44 2.51
CA PHE A 86 -2.40 -7.34 3.33
C PHE A 86 -1.91 -6.02 2.72
N ALA A 87 -2.82 -5.29 2.10
CA ALA A 87 -2.50 -4.08 1.34
C ALA A 87 -3.47 -2.92 1.64
N PRO A 88 -3.19 -2.15 2.71
CA PRO A 88 -3.92 -0.95 3.05
C PRO A 88 -3.61 0.22 2.10
N SER A 89 -4.60 1.08 1.91
CA SER A 89 -4.55 2.28 1.07
C SER A 89 -3.91 3.47 1.80
N CYS A 90 -2.68 3.29 2.24
CA CYS A 90 -1.91 4.32 2.95
C CYS A 90 -0.66 4.71 2.17
N LEU A 91 -0.25 5.95 2.37
CA LEU A 91 1.08 6.41 1.99
C LEU A 91 2.01 6.25 3.17
N SER A 92 2.96 5.32 3.08
CA SER A 92 3.89 4.97 4.14
C SER A 92 4.99 4.08 3.58
N HIS A 93 6.09 3.92 4.32
CA HIS A 93 7.12 2.93 4.04
C HIS A 93 7.43 2.08 5.28
N THR A 94 7.72 0.79 5.04
CA THR A 94 7.91 -0.28 6.05
C THR A 94 6.71 -0.51 6.99
N VAL A 95 6.45 -1.77 7.34
CA VAL A 95 5.32 -2.13 8.24
C VAL A 95 5.82 -2.72 9.55
N ILE A 96 6.50 -3.87 9.49
CA ILE A 96 6.81 -4.71 10.67
C ILE A 96 7.83 -4.06 11.62
N THR A 97 8.62 -3.10 11.15
CA THR A 97 9.62 -2.38 11.95
C THR A 97 9.04 -1.21 12.75
N LYS A 98 7.78 -0.80 12.49
CA LYS A 98 7.14 0.30 13.22
C LYS A 98 6.52 -0.20 14.51
N SER A 99 6.65 0.56 15.61
CA SER A 99 6.05 0.22 16.90
C SER A 99 4.53 0.09 16.85
N ASN A 100 3.87 0.78 15.91
CA ASN A 100 2.42 0.75 15.70
C ASN A 100 1.96 -0.24 14.61
N TRP A 101 2.79 -1.17 14.16
CA TRP A 101 2.44 -2.10 13.07
C TRP A 101 1.15 -2.92 13.29
N LEU A 102 0.70 -3.03 14.55
CA LEU A 102 -0.54 -3.69 14.94
C LEU A 102 -1.79 -2.83 14.79
N SER A 103 -1.67 -1.50 14.60
CA SER A 103 -2.82 -0.58 14.56
C SER A 103 -3.50 -0.52 13.19
N PHE A 104 -2.78 -0.86 12.12
CA PHE A 104 -3.30 -0.81 10.75
C PHE A 104 -4.30 -1.91 10.49
N GLN A 105 -5.42 -1.57 9.84
CA GLN A 105 -6.50 -2.50 9.56
C GLN A 105 -6.98 -2.36 8.12
N VAL A 106 -7.33 -3.47 7.49
CA VAL A 106 -8.05 -3.49 6.21
C VAL A 106 -9.39 -4.15 6.45
N ARG A 107 -10.50 -3.44 6.16
CA ARG A 107 -11.87 -3.90 6.45
C ARG A 107 -12.06 -4.36 7.91
N GLY A 108 -11.48 -3.62 8.85
CA GLY A 108 -11.57 -3.91 10.29
C GLY A 108 -10.70 -5.08 10.78
N ILE A 109 -9.85 -5.65 9.92
CA ILE A 109 -8.95 -6.76 10.26
C ILE A 109 -7.52 -6.26 10.33
N SER A 110 -6.86 -6.48 11.47
CA SER A 110 -5.43 -6.14 11.65
C SER A 110 -4.50 -7.12 10.92
N LEU A 111 -3.27 -6.68 10.66
CA LEU A 111 -2.23 -7.55 10.09
C LEU A 111 -1.97 -8.80 10.96
N SER A 112 -1.91 -8.64 12.29
CA SER A 112 -1.73 -9.76 13.22
C SER A 112 -2.85 -10.80 13.12
N ARG A 113 -4.10 -10.33 12.96
CA ARG A 113 -5.25 -11.22 12.76
C ARG A 113 -5.19 -11.92 11.40
N ALA A 114 -4.80 -11.21 10.34
CA ALA A 114 -4.66 -11.77 9.00
C ALA A 114 -3.57 -12.86 8.95
N LEU A 115 -2.41 -12.63 9.59
CA LEU A 115 -1.33 -13.61 9.72
C LEU A 115 -1.79 -14.85 10.50
N TYR A 116 -2.50 -14.67 11.61
CA TYR A 116 -3.10 -15.78 12.36
C TYR A 116 -4.08 -16.60 11.48
N CYS A 117 -4.90 -15.92 10.67
CA CYS A 117 -5.82 -16.60 9.76
C CYS A 117 -5.10 -17.39 8.67
N TRP A 118 -4.01 -16.82 8.15
CA TRP A 118 -3.16 -17.49 7.17
C TRP A 118 -2.49 -18.75 7.75
N ASP A 119 -1.91 -18.65 8.94
CA ASP A 119 -1.28 -19.77 9.64
C ASP A 119 -2.26 -20.94 9.83
N ARG A 120 -3.46 -20.65 10.34
CA ARG A 120 -4.52 -21.67 10.48
C ARG A 120 -4.98 -22.28 9.14
N SER A 121 -4.94 -21.50 8.06
CA SER A 121 -5.25 -22.00 6.72
C SER A 121 -4.19 -22.99 6.23
N LEU A 122 -2.91 -22.71 6.50
CA LEU A 122 -1.81 -23.63 6.20
C LEU A 122 -1.91 -24.91 7.03
N GLU A 123 -2.21 -24.82 8.32
CA GLU A 123 -2.42 -25.99 9.18
C GLU A 123 -3.61 -26.84 8.73
N ALA A 124 -4.73 -26.21 8.35
CA ALA A 124 -5.89 -26.91 7.83
C ALA A 124 -5.54 -27.65 6.54
N THR A 125 -4.83 -26.99 5.62
CA THR A 125 -4.38 -27.57 4.35
C THR A 125 -3.46 -28.77 4.59
N ARG A 126 -2.48 -28.65 5.50
CA ARG A 126 -1.58 -29.75 5.88
C ARG A 126 -2.33 -30.96 6.45
N ASN A 127 -3.42 -30.71 7.15
CA ASN A 127 -4.24 -31.74 7.79
C ASN A 127 -5.43 -32.21 6.93
N ASN A 128 -5.50 -31.81 5.65
CA ASN A 128 -6.64 -32.08 4.75
C ASN A 128 -8.01 -31.67 5.33
N ARG A 129 -8.04 -30.55 6.06
CA ARG A 129 -9.24 -29.94 6.65
C ARG A 129 -9.64 -28.68 5.89
N THR A 130 -10.91 -28.31 5.99
CA THR A 130 -11.41 -27.05 5.44
C THR A 130 -10.93 -25.86 6.28
N PRO A 131 -10.42 -24.78 5.65
CA PRO A 131 -10.08 -23.56 6.36
C PRO A 131 -11.28 -22.96 7.12
N ALA A 132 -11.02 -22.34 8.26
CA ALA A 132 -12.06 -21.75 9.09
C ALA A 132 -12.76 -20.58 8.39
N LYS A 133 -14.10 -20.59 8.38
CA LYS A 133 -14.91 -19.46 7.89
C LYS A 133 -14.72 -18.23 8.80
N GLY A 134 -14.74 -17.03 8.22
CA GLY A 134 -14.59 -15.77 8.97
C GLY A 134 -13.15 -15.43 9.38
N CYS A 135 -12.15 -16.02 8.74
CA CYS A 135 -10.74 -15.72 8.96
C CYS A 135 -10.05 -15.30 7.64
N PRO A 136 -10.27 -14.06 7.16
CA PRO A 136 -9.71 -13.60 5.89
C PRO A 136 -8.21 -13.30 6.01
N PHE A 137 -7.47 -13.59 4.95
CA PHE A 137 -6.03 -13.32 4.82
C PHE A 137 -5.62 -12.79 3.44
N HIS A 138 -6.59 -12.51 2.56
CA HIS A 138 -6.43 -11.68 1.38
C HIS A 138 -7.24 -10.39 1.60
N LEU A 139 -6.52 -9.32 1.94
CA LEU A 139 -7.08 -8.08 2.43
C LEU A 139 -6.41 -6.93 1.68
N VAL A 140 -7.12 -6.40 0.69
CA VAL A 140 -6.67 -5.27 -0.14
C VAL A 140 -7.75 -4.19 -0.10
N ASP A 141 -7.36 -2.96 0.22
CA ASP A 141 -8.26 -1.82 0.16
C ASP A 141 -8.67 -1.50 -1.28
N THR A 142 -9.90 -0.99 -1.44
CA THR A 142 -10.50 -0.76 -2.76
C THR A 142 -10.54 0.71 -3.18
N CYS A 143 -10.47 1.64 -2.24
CA CYS A 143 -10.51 3.08 -2.52
C CYS A 143 -9.31 3.54 -3.38
N GLN A 144 -9.47 4.62 -4.13
CA GLN A 144 -8.47 5.04 -5.14
C GLN A 144 -7.40 6.01 -4.61
N TRP A 145 -7.58 6.54 -3.40
CA TRP A 145 -6.76 7.63 -2.88
C TRP A 145 -5.80 7.16 -1.78
N PRO A 146 -4.59 7.74 -1.72
CA PRO A 146 -3.72 7.54 -0.56
C PRO A 146 -4.43 8.04 0.69
N GLN A 147 -4.21 7.31 1.78
CA GLN A 147 -4.69 7.69 3.11
C GLN A 147 -6.21 7.73 3.28
N CYS A 148 -6.96 7.09 2.37
CA CYS A 148 -8.39 6.90 2.54
C CYS A 148 -8.72 6.00 3.75
N ASN A 149 -7.78 5.15 4.16
CA ASN A 149 -7.98 4.18 5.22
C ASN A 149 -7.80 4.90 6.56
N PRO A 150 -8.81 4.89 7.45
CA PRO A 150 -8.79 5.68 8.67
C PRO A 150 -7.74 5.21 9.69
N THR A 151 -7.16 4.02 9.50
CA THR A 151 -6.11 3.48 10.37
C THR A 151 -4.70 3.80 9.87
N CYS A 152 -4.56 4.52 8.76
CA CYS A 152 -3.25 4.86 8.20
C CYS A 152 -2.36 5.59 9.22
N PRO A 153 -1.02 5.41 9.11
CA PRO A 153 -0.11 6.19 9.93
C PRO A 153 -0.19 7.67 9.54
N VAL A 154 -0.03 8.52 10.55
CA VAL A 154 0.08 9.97 10.37
C VAL A 154 1.23 10.28 9.43
N LEU A 155 1.01 11.19 8.49
CA LEU A 155 2.06 11.67 7.61
C LEU A 155 2.94 12.67 8.35
N VAL A 156 4.24 12.53 8.18
CA VAL A 156 5.24 13.40 8.81
C VAL A 156 5.98 14.16 7.72
N ASP A 157 6.10 15.47 7.89
CA ASP A 157 6.94 16.31 7.05
C ASP A 157 8.41 15.89 7.25
N ARG A 158 9.10 15.57 6.16
CA ARG A 158 10.48 15.08 6.23
C ARG A 158 11.45 16.15 6.73
N SER A 159 11.21 17.42 6.39
CA SER A 159 12.08 18.55 6.70
C SER A 159 11.94 19.00 8.16
N THR A 160 10.71 19.06 8.68
CA THR A 160 10.45 19.53 10.05
C THR A 160 10.28 18.41 11.07
N GLN A 161 10.09 17.17 10.61
CA GLN A 161 9.71 16.02 11.44
C GLN A 161 8.40 16.24 12.21
N GLN A 162 7.55 17.15 11.74
CA GLN A 162 6.25 17.44 12.34
C GLN A 162 5.14 16.70 11.60
N GLU A 163 4.07 16.37 12.32
CA GLU A 163 2.87 15.80 11.73
C GLU A 163 2.21 16.80 10.79
N LEU A 164 1.79 16.32 9.62
CA LEU A 164 1.03 17.12 8.68
C LEU A 164 -0.42 17.21 9.16
N THR A 165 -0.97 18.43 9.20
CA THR A 165 -2.40 18.63 9.37
C THR A 165 -3.18 18.04 8.20
N LEU A 166 -4.48 17.74 8.38
CA LEU A 166 -5.33 17.24 7.29
C LEU A 166 -5.31 18.15 6.06
N LEU A 167 -5.29 19.48 6.27
CA LEU A 167 -5.22 20.43 5.16
C LEU A 167 -3.88 20.35 4.44
N GLN A 168 -2.76 20.33 5.16
CA GLN A 168 -1.43 20.17 4.58
C GLN A 168 -1.27 18.84 3.85
N MET A 169 -1.87 17.78 4.41
CA MET A 169 -1.93 16.45 3.80
C MET A 169 -2.70 16.48 2.48
N LEU A 170 -3.90 17.08 2.45
CA LEU A 170 -4.70 17.21 1.23
C LEU A 170 -3.98 18.07 0.18
N VAL A 171 -3.35 19.18 0.58
CA VAL A 171 -2.57 20.05 -0.31
C VAL A 171 -1.34 19.32 -0.85
N ALA A 172 -0.62 18.58 -0.01
CA ALA A 172 0.49 17.72 -0.44
C ALA A 172 0.01 16.59 -1.37
N MET A 173 -1.26 16.22 -1.31
CA MET A 173 -1.92 15.28 -2.22
C MET A 173 -2.56 15.97 -3.43
N GLY A 174 -2.24 17.23 -3.69
CA GLY A 174 -2.71 17.93 -4.90
C GLY A 174 -4.08 18.58 -4.76
N LEU A 175 -4.60 18.80 -3.55
CA LEU A 175 -5.78 19.65 -3.33
C LEU A 175 -5.45 21.09 -3.77
N ASP A 176 -6.12 21.54 -4.81
CA ASP A 176 -6.04 22.92 -5.30
C ASP A 176 -6.92 23.84 -4.42
N LEU A 177 -6.29 24.52 -3.45
CA LEU A 177 -6.98 25.43 -2.53
C LEU A 177 -7.74 26.56 -3.24
N GLN A 178 -7.30 26.99 -4.44
CA GLN A 178 -7.99 28.03 -5.20
C GLN A 178 -9.32 27.54 -5.79
N LYS A 179 -9.41 26.26 -6.15
CA LYS A 179 -10.66 25.63 -6.62
C LYS A 179 -11.64 25.33 -5.49
N VAL A 180 -11.15 25.14 -4.26
CA VAL A 180 -11.99 24.79 -3.10
C VAL A 180 -12.44 26.03 -2.31
N GLY A 181 -11.89 27.23 -2.60
CA GLY A 181 -12.34 28.49 -1.99
C GLY A 181 -12.12 28.55 -0.47
N LEU A 182 -11.18 27.74 0.05
CA LEU A 182 -10.88 27.67 1.49
C LEU A 182 -9.73 28.62 1.83
N ASP A 183 -10.03 29.61 2.67
CA ASP A 183 -9.04 30.41 3.38
C ASP A 183 -8.42 29.53 4.49
N PRO A 184 -7.09 29.44 4.65
CA PRO A 184 -6.40 28.58 5.63
C PRO A 184 -6.81 28.74 7.11
N GLN A 185 -7.78 29.60 7.43
CA GLN A 185 -8.22 29.90 8.78
C GLN A 185 -9.61 29.34 9.18
N ALA A 186 -10.33 28.60 8.33
CA ALA A 186 -11.69 28.13 8.64
C ALA A 186 -11.96 26.62 8.39
N ASP A 187 -12.07 25.91 9.51
CA ASP A 187 -13.04 24.87 9.87
C ASP A 187 -13.04 23.45 9.25
N ALA A 188 -12.77 22.50 10.14
CA ALA A 188 -12.90 21.04 10.00
C ALA A 188 -14.30 20.53 9.60
N HIS A 189 -15.34 21.37 9.68
CA HIS A 189 -16.71 21.00 9.33
C HIS A 189 -16.97 20.93 7.81
N PHE A 190 -16.20 21.67 6.99
CA PHE A 190 -16.36 21.67 5.54
C PHE A 190 -15.70 20.43 4.88
N LEU A 191 -14.66 19.90 5.50
CA LEU A 191 -13.95 18.71 5.00
C LEU A 191 -14.77 17.42 5.19
N ALA A 192 -15.60 17.36 6.23
CA ALA A 192 -16.49 16.22 6.47
C ALA A 192 -17.61 16.08 5.41
N SER A 193 -18.03 17.17 4.78
CA SER A 193 -19.09 17.14 3.75
C SER A 193 -18.57 16.66 2.39
N ILE A 194 -17.29 16.92 2.07
CA ILE A 194 -16.64 16.46 0.83
C ILE A 194 -16.35 14.94 0.88
N VAL A 195 -16.06 14.40 2.07
CA VAL A 195 -15.86 12.95 2.27
C VAL A 195 -17.20 12.17 2.21
N SER A 196 -18.34 12.84 2.45
CA SER A 196 -19.64 12.17 2.53
C SER A 196 -20.38 12.03 1.18
N THR A 197 -19.93 12.65 0.10
CA THR A 197 -20.64 12.66 -1.20
C THR A 197 -20.10 11.67 -2.24
N GLY A 198 -19.11 10.84 -1.89
CA GLY A 198 -18.66 9.71 -2.71
C GLY A 198 -19.30 8.39 -2.28
N GLY A 199 -20.61 8.25 -2.51
CA GLY A 199 -21.34 6.98 -2.38
C GLY A 199 -21.19 6.09 -3.61
#